data_AF-A0A7L3CNS4-F1
#
_entry.id   AF-A0A7L3CNS4-F1
#
_cell.length_a   1.000
_cell.length_b   1.000
_cell.length_c   1.000
_cell.angle_alpha   90.00
_cell.angle_beta   90.00
_cell.angle_gamma   90.00
#
_symmetry.space_group_name_H-M   'P 1'
#
loop_
_entity.id
_entity.type
_entity.pdbx_description
1 polymer ?
#
loop_
_entity_poly.entity_id
_entity_poly.type
_entity_poly.pdbx_seq_one_letter_code
_entity_poly.pdbx_strand_id
1 'polypeptide(L)'
;RPSAEPGALGPGGAAGEPARRPSRRQRGKEQKNQRRQKRELRAGPGGRRGADGQAGAGPGAAELPRLEAAPSGRAAALRARMEERLRAARFRYINQQLYTSSSREAAQLFQSDPEAFHIYHRGFAQQVGRWPENPVHRIVRYLRRR
;
A
#
# COMPACT_ATOMS: atom_id res chain seq x y z
N ARG A 1 -45.74 34.50 27.34
CA ARG A 1 -46.02 33.51 28.41
C ARG A 1 -47.53 33.53 28.68
N PRO A 2 -48.16 32.41 29.06
CA PRO A 2 -47.83 30.99 28.81
C PRO A 2 -49.09 30.22 28.29
N SER A 3 -49.01 28.99 27.77
CA SER A 3 -49.11 27.69 28.47
C SER A 3 -49.51 26.66 27.39
N ALA A 4 -49.20 25.36 27.35
CA ALA A 4 -48.38 24.44 28.12
C ALA A 4 -48.25 23.13 27.27
N GLU A 5 -47.11 22.46 27.35
CA GLU A 5 -46.95 21.00 27.08
C GLU A 5 -47.20 20.23 28.41
N PRO A 6 -47.36 18.87 28.49
CA PRO A 6 -46.67 17.84 27.69
C PRO A 6 -47.42 16.52 27.40
N GLY A 7 -46.86 15.71 26.49
CA GLY A 7 -47.26 14.32 26.26
C GLY A 7 -46.04 13.44 25.94
N ALA A 8 -45.56 12.71 26.95
CA ALA A 8 -44.51 11.71 26.83
C ALA A 8 -45.06 10.36 26.34
N LEU A 9 -44.24 9.58 25.61
CA LEU A 9 -43.90 8.15 25.83
C LEU A 9 -43.20 7.56 24.57
N GLY A 10 -42.00 6.99 24.76
CA GLY A 10 -41.19 6.29 23.75
C GLY A 10 -41.66 4.83 23.49
N PRO A 11 -40.81 3.85 23.07
CA PRO A 11 -39.33 3.78 23.25
C PRO A 11 -38.50 3.16 22.08
N GLY A 12 -37.16 3.20 22.20
CA GLY A 12 -36.29 2.05 21.88
C GLY A 12 -35.40 2.12 20.63
N GLY A 13 -34.09 2.31 20.83
CA GLY A 13 -33.07 2.15 19.78
C GLY A 13 -31.63 2.27 20.30
N ALA A 14 -31.09 1.12 20.74
CA ALA A 14 -29.79 0.87 21.36
C ALA A 14 -28.61 1.82 21.03
N ALA A 15 -28.03 2.40 22.09
CA ALA A 15 -26.69 2.97 22.09
C ALA A 15 -25.64 1.84 21.96
N GLY A 16 -24.72 1.97 20.99
CA GLY A 16 -23.57 1.09 20.84
C GLY A 16 -22.55 1.30 21.96
N GLU A 17 -22.15 0.21 22.62
CA GLU A 17 -21.04 0.20 23.58
C GLU A 17 -19.73 0.67 22.91
N PRO A 18 -18.93 1.57 23.55
CA PRO A 18 -17.60 1.86 23.06
C PRO A 18 -16.64 0.72 23.38
N ALA A 19 -15.92 0.24 22.36
CA ALA A 19 -14.89 -0.79 22.49
C ALA A 19 -13.89 -0.45 23.61
N ARG A 20 -13.73 -1.38 24.57
CA ARG A 20 -12.87 -1.21 25.74
C ARG A 20 -11.42 -0.95 25.32
N ARG A 21 -10.86 0.19 25.74
CA ARG A 21 -9.47 0.56 25.43
C ARG A 21 -8.50 -0.38 26.15
N PRO A 22 -7.47 -0.91 25.47
CA PRO A 22 -6.53 -1.84 26.08
C PRO A 22 -5.73 -1.17 27.20
N SER A 23 -5.57 -1.89 28.30
CA SER A 23 -4.90 -1.40 29.52
C SER A 23 -3.42 -1.11 29.27
N ARG A 24 -2.80 -0.28 30.11
CA ARG A 24 -1.37 0.10 30.02
C ARG A 24 -0.44 -1.13 29.96
N ARG A 25 -0.81 -2.22 30.64
CA ARG A 25 -0.07 -3.50 30.61
C ARG A 25 -0.20 -4.25 29.27
N GLN A 26 -1.37 -4.20 28.63
CA GLN A 26 -1.57 -4.84 27.31
C GLN A 26 -0.79 -4.11 26.20
N ARG A 27 -0.82 -2.77 26.20
CA ARG A 27 -0.05 -1.94 25.24
C ARG A 27 1.46 -2.18 25.31
N GLY A 28 2.00 -2.40 26.52
CA GLY A 28 3.42 -2.70 26.72
C GLY A 28 3.85 -4.06 26.14
N LYS A 29 3.00 -5.08 26.28
CA LYS A 29 3.24 -6.41 25.68
C LYS A 29 3.19 -6.35 24.15
N GLU A 30 2.25 -5.59 23.61
CA GLU A 30 2.06 -5.43 22.17
C GLU A 30 3.24 -4.68 21.52
N GLN A 31 3.74 -3.60 22.13
CA GLN A 31 4.93 -2.89 21.66
C GLN A 31 6.19 -3.76 21.72
N LYS A 32 6.33 -4.61 22.74
CA LYS A 32 7.46 -5.55 22.84
C LYS A 32 7.39 -6.62 21.77
N ASN A 33 6.19 -7.09 21.42
CA ASN A 33 5.98 -8.07 20.36
C ASN A 33 6.24 -7.46 18.96
N GLN A 34 5.79 -6.24 18.72
CA GLN A 34 6.09 -5.48 17.49
C GLN A 34 7.60 -5.22 17.32
N ARG A 35 8.33 -4.93 18.41
CA ARG A 35 9.80 -4.79 18.38
C ARG A 35 10.52 -6.11 18.07
N ARG A 36 10.00 -7.25 18.53
CA ARG A 36 10.54 -8.58 18.21
C ARG A 36 10.32 -8.94 16.74
N GLN A 37 9.09 -8.81 16.23
CA GLN A 37 8.81 -9.00 14.79
C GLN A 37 9.66 -8.09 13.90
N LYS A 38 9.85 -6.82 14.29
CA LYS A 38 10.71 -5.90 13.54
C LYS A 38 12.20 -6.30 13.54
N ARG A 39 12.70 -6.91 14.63
CA ARG A 39 14.07 -7.45 14.68
C ARG A 39 14.21 -8.71 13.84
N GLU A 40 13.23 -9.60 13.86
CA GLU A 40 13.22 -10.82 13.03
C GLU A 40 13.12 -10.50 11.54
N LEU A 41 12.35 -9.47 11.16
CA LEU A 41 12.31 -8.99 9.77
C LEU A 41 13.63 -8.34 9.31
N ARG A 42 14.44 -7.83 10.25
CA ARG A 42 15.74 -7.19 9.96
C ARG A 42 16.91 -8.18 9.98
N ALA A 43 16.87 -9.17 10.86
CA ALA A 43 17.86 -10.23 10.95
C ALA A 43 17.33 -11.45 10.18
N GLY A 44 17.58 -11.46 8.87
CA GLY A 44 17.37 -12.66 8.06
C GLY A 44 18.25 -13.84 8.52
N PRO A 45 17.94 -15.08 8.10
CA PRO A 45 18.71 -16.24 8.52
C PRO A 45 20.05 -16.28 7.75
N GLY A 46 21.16 -16.26 8.50
CA GLY A 46 22.53 -16.36 7.98
C GLY A 46 23.33 -15.05 8.19
N GLY A 47 24.46 -15.02 8.88
CA GLY A 47 25.27 -16.08 9.45
C GLY A 47 26.31 -15.49 10.42
N ARG A 48 26.76 -16.33 11.33
CA ARG A 48 27.98 -16.14 12.13
C ARG A 48 29.20 -16.55 11.29
N ARG A 49 30.38 -16.04 11.69
CA ARG A 49 31.76 -16.37 11.24
C ARG A 49 32.19 -15.61 9.98
N GLY A 50 33.40 -15.08 9.87
CA GLY A 50 34.58 -15.13 10.72
C GLY A 50 35.57 -14.03 10.29
N ALA A 51 36.56 -13.79 11.15
CA ALA A 51 37.76 -13.03 10.83
C ALA A 51 38.52 -13.73 9.69
N ASP A 52 39.21 -12.96 8.85
CA ASP A 52 40.63 -13.09 8.54
C ASP A 52 41.01 -12.02 7.51
N GLY A 53 42.13 -11.34 7.77
CA GLY A 53 42.63 -10.27 6.92
C GLY A 53 43.65 -10.76 5.91
N GLN A 54 43.87 -9.97 4.85
CA GLN A 54 45.22 -9.52 4.49
C GLN A 54 45.15 -8.41 3.42
N ALA A 55 45.97 -7.40 3.61
CA ALA A 55 46.31 -6.37 2.64
C ALA A 55 47.46 -6.87 1.73
N GLY A 56 47.54 -6.38 0.50
CA GLY A 56 48.71 -6.56 -0.37
C GLY A 56 48.42 -6.23 -1.83
N ALA A 57 49.03 -5.16 -2.33
CA ALA A 57 48.82 -4.55 -3.64
C ALA A 57 49.81 -5.07 -4.71
N GLY A 58 49.51 -4.80 -5.99
CA GLY A 58 50.51 -4.74 -7.08
C GLY A 58 50.11 -5.42 -8.40
N PRO A 59 50.51 -4.90 -9.57
CA PRO A 59 49.63 -4.74 -10.74
C PRO A 59 50.05 -5.56 -11.98
N GLY A 60 49.14 -5.75 -12.95
CA GLY A 60 49.55 -6.05 -14.32
C GLY A 60 48.58 -6.85 -15.19
N ALA A 61 48.14 -6.20 -16.27
CA ALA A 61 47.77 -6.75 -17.58
C ALA A 61 46.43 -7.47 -17.79
N ALA A 62 45.89 -7.17 -18.99
CA ALA A 62 44.80 -7.81 -19.74
C ALA A 62 43.37 -7.36 -19.42
N GLU A 63 42.91 -6.43 -20.27
CA GLU A 63 41.52 -6.13 -20.56
C GLU A 63 40.79 -7.42 -21.02
N LEU A 64 39.91 -7.93 -20.16
CA LEU A 64 38.92 -8.96 -20.49
C LEU A 64 37.53 -8.36 -20.37
N PRO A 65 36.58 -8.78 -21.23
CA PRO A 65 35.29 -8.11 -21.37
C PRO A 65 34.56 -8.18 -20.04
N ARG A 66 34.01 -7.03 -19.64
CA ARG A 66 33.17 -6.89 -18.45
C ARG A 66 31.98 -7.84 -18.58
N LEU A 67 32.12 -9.03 -17.99
CA LEU A 67 31.01 -9.92 -17.71
C LEU A 67 30.07 -9.13 -16.80
N GLU A 68 29.01 -8.59 -17.41
CA GLU A 68 27.81 -8.10 -16.74
C GLU A 68 27.41 -9.16 -15.70
N ALA A 69 27.76 -8.90 -14.44
CA ALA A 69 27.36 -9.72 -13.32
C ALA A 69 25.83 -9.65 -13.28
N ALA A 70 25.19 -10.70 -13.81
CA ALA A 70 23.75 -10.86 -13.81
C ALA A 70 23.24 -10.49 -12.41
N PRO A 71 22.24 -9.59 -12.29
CA PRO A 71 21.78 -9.15 -10.99
C PRO A 71 21.39 -10.38 -10.20
N SER A 72 22.09 -10.64 -9.10
CA SER A 72 21.79 -11.76 -8.21
C SER A 72 20.29 -11.78 -7.94
N GLY A 73 19.64 -12.95 -7.96
CA GLY A 73 18.17 -13.04 -7.94
C GLY A 73 17.51 -12.24 -6.79
N ARG A 74 18.25 -12.05 -5.69
CA ARG A 74 17.84 -11.19 -4.56
C ARG A 74 17.80 -9.70 -4.92
N ALA A 75 18.80 -9.19 -5.64
CA ALA A 75 18.84 -7.79 -6.09
C ALA A 75 17.74 -7.51 -7.14
N ALA A 76 17.50 -8.45 -8.05
CA ALA A 76 16.41 -8.35 -9.02
C ALA A 76 15.03 -8.33 -8.31
N ALA A 77 14.82 -9.25 -7.36
CA ALA A 77 13.59 -9.29 -6.57
C ALA A 77 13.37 -8.01 -5.75
N LEU A 78 14.43 -7.44 -5.19
CA LEU A 78 14.36 -6.15 -4.49
C LEU A 78 13.94 -5.02 -5.43
N ARG A 79 14.54 -4.93 -6.63
CA ARG A 79 14.17 -3.94 -7.65
C ARG A 79 12.70 -4.06 -8.03
N ALA A 80 12.24 -5.28 -8.34
CA ALA A 80 10.84 -5.53 -8.68
C ALA A 80 9.87 -5.06 -7.59
N ARG A 81 10.17 -5.36 -6.31
CA ARG A 81 9.36 -4.90 -5.17
C ARG A 81 9.36 -3.37 -5.03
N MET A 82 10.50 -2.72 -5.25
CA MET A 82 10.58 -1.26 -5.18
C MET A 82 9.80 -0.61 -6.32
N GLU A 83 9.89 -1.16 -7.54
CA GLU A 83 9.10 -0.70 -8.67
C GLU A 83 7.59 -0.89 -8.44
N GLU A 84 7.17 -2.02 -7.88
CA GLU A 84 5.76 -2.24 -7.54
C GLU A 84 5.25 -1.20 -6.53
N ARG A 85 6.06 -0.89 -5.50
CA ARG A 85 5.74 0.17 -4.54
C ARG A 85 5.66 1.55 -5.21
N LEU A 86 6.56 1.84 -6.15
CA LEU A 86 6.54 3.09 -6.90
C LEU A 86 5.28 3.20 -7.77
N ARG A 87 4.93 2.14 -8.49
CA ARG A 87 3.69 2.08 -9.30
C ARG A 87 2.45 2.30 -8.43
N ALA A 88 2.39 1.68 -7.26
CA ALA A 88 1.28 1.88 -6.31
C ALA A 88 1.23 3.31 -5.75
N ALA A 89 2.38 3.95 -5.52
CA ALA A 89 2.45 5.34 -5.09
C ALA A 89 1.97 6.30 -6.19
N ARG A 90 2.43 6.10 -7.43
CA ARG A 90 1.96 6.87 -8.60
C ARG A 90 0.45 6.76 -8.78
N PHE A 91 -0.11 5.54 -8.71
CA PHE A 91 -1.56 5.35 -8.76
C PHE A 91 -2.31 6.17 -7.71
N ARG A 92 -1.86 6.11 -6.44
CA ARG A 92 -2.50 6.88 -5.35
C ARG A 92 -2.42 8.38 -5.56
N TYR A 93 -1.29 8.87 -6.06
CA TYR A 93 -1.12 10.28 -6.38
C TYR A 93 -2.07 10.73 -7.49
N ILE A 94 -2.12 10.00 -8.61
CA ILE A 94 -3.04 10.31 -9.71
C ILE A 94 -4.47 10.28 -9.21
N ASN A 95 -4.85 9.23 -8.47
CA ASN A 95 -6.20 9.12 -7.91
C ASN A 95 -6.55 10.31 -7.02
N GLN A 96 -5.62 10.79 -6.18
CA GLN A 96 -5.82 12.00 -5.41
C GLN A 96 -6.06 13.21 -6.32
N GLN A 97 -5.23 13.43 -7.35
CA GLN A 97 -5.41 14.52 -8.30
C GLN A 97 -6.82 14.49 -8.90
N LEU A 98 -7.28 13.32 -9.35
CA LEU A 98 -8.62 13.16 -9.94
C LEU A 98 -9.78 13.48 -8.98
N TYR A 99 -9.56 13.36 -7.67
CA TYR A 99 -10.55 13.74 -6.66
C TYR A 99 -10.47 15.20 -6.22
N THR A 100 -9.34 15.87 -6.47
CA THR A 100 -9.08 17.23 -5.99
C THR A 100 -8.99 18.28 -7.10
N SER A 101 -9.02 17.88 -8.36
CA SER A 101 -8.99 18.78 -9.52
C SER A 101 -10.29 18.76 -10.31
N SER A 102 -10.46 19.74 -11.18
CA SER A 102 -11.58 19.78 -12.13
C SER A 102 -11.44 18.71 -13.22
N SER A 103 -12.56 18.36 -13.87
CA SER A 103 -12.54 17.41 -14.99
C SER A 103 -11.69 17.89 -16.16
N ARG A 104 -11.59 19.20 -16.39
CA ARG A 104 -10.73 19.80 -17.43
C ARG A 104 -9.25 19.58 -17.10
N GLU A 105 -8.85 19.81 -15.85
CA GLU A 105 -7.47 19.59 -15.41
C GLU A 105 -7.12 18.10 -15.42
N ALA A 106 -8.03 17.22 -15.02
CA ALA A 106 -7.86 15.78 -15.13
C ALA A 106 -7.68 15.33 -16.59
N ALA A 107 -8.46 15.90 -17.52
CA ALA A 107 -8.30 15.62 -18.95
C ALA A 107 -6.93 16.10 -19.46
N GLN A 108 -6.48 17.28 -19.05
CA GLN A 108 -5.16 17.82 -19.39
C GLN A 108 -4.01 16.98 -18.80
N LEU A 109 -4.16 16.45 -17.59
CA LEU A 109 -3.19 15.54 -16.97
C LEU A 109 -2.96 14.31 -17.86
N PHE A 110 -4.04 13.67 -18.34
CA PHE A 110 -3.91 12.48 -19.20
C PHE A 110 -3.49 12.79 -20.63
N GLN A 111 -3.78 13.99 -21.13
CA GLN A 111 -3.30 14.42 -22.44
C GLN A 111 -1.79 14.74 -22.42
N SER A 112 -1.31 15.35 -21.34
CA SER A 112 0.10 15.70 -21.18
C SER A 112 0.97 14.50 -20.78
N ASP A 113 0.42 13.58 -20.00
CA ASP A 113 1.06 12.31 -19.63
C ASP A 113 0.14 11.11 -19.96
N PRO A 114 0.25 10.53 -21.17
CA PRO A 114 -0.49 9.32 -21.52
C PRO A 114 -0.14 8.10 -20.65
N GLU A 115 1.06 8.04 -20.05
CA GLU A 115 1.43 6.96 -19.14
C GLU A 115 0.56 6.98 -17.86
N ALA A 116 0.22 8.18 -17.37
CA ALA A 116 -0.63 8.36 -16.20
C ALA A 116 -2.00 7.69 -16.37
N PHE A 117 -2.58 7.72 -17.56
CA PHE A 117 -3.84 7.03 -17.87
C PHE A 117 -3.71 5.51 -17.66
N HIS A 118 -2.64 4.91 -18.21
CA HIS A 118 -2.39 3.48 -18.06
C HIS A 118 -2.06 3.08 -16.62
N ILE A 119 -1.28 3.89 -15.90
CA ILE A 119 -0.97 3.67 -14.48
C ILE A 119 -2.26 3.71 -13.65
N TYR A 120 -3.12 4.70 -13.91
CA TYR A 120 -4.40 4.85 -13.23
C TYR A 120 -5.27 3.61 -13.44
N HIS A 121 -5.51 3.22 -14.69
CA HIS A 121 -6.39 2.08 -14.99
C HIS A 121 -5.82 0.73 -14.55
N ARG A 122 -4.50 0.53 -14.61
CA ARG A 122 -3.87 -0.69 -14.06
C ARG A 122 -4.04 -0.78 -12.55
N GLY A 123 -3.83 0.33 -11.84
CA GLY A 123 -4.04 0.38 -10.39
C GLY A 123 -5.51 0.17 -10.00
N PHE A 124 -6.44 0.79 -10.74
CA PHE A 124 -7.87 0.63 -10.53
C PHE A 124 -8.32 -0.83 -10.77
N ALA A 125 -7.86 -1.47 -11.85
CA ALA A 125 -8.17 -2.87 -12.14
C ALA A 125 -7.68 -3.82 -11.03
N GLN A 126 -6.49 -3.58 -10.48
CA GLN A 126 -5.98 -4.34 -9.34
C GLN A 126 -6.83 -4.16 -8.07
N GLN A 127 -7.40 -2.97 -7.84
CA GLN A 127 -8.30 -2.72 -6.72
C GLN A 127 -9.64 -3.45 -6.92
N VAL A 128 -10.27 -3.28 -8.09
CA VAL A 128 -11.55 -3.90 -8.43
C VAL A 128 -11.47 -5.42 -8.39
N GLY A 129 -10.35 -6.01 -8.80
CA GLY A 129 -10.14 -7.46 -8.73
C GLY A 129 -10.16 -8.03 -7.31
N ARG A 130 -10.06 -7.19 -6.26
CA ARG A 130 -10.17 -7.61 -4.85
C ARG A 130 -11.58 -7.46 -4.29
N TRP A 131 -12.49 -6.82 -5.02
CA TRP A 131 -13.85 -6.60 -4.53
C TRP A 131 -14.68 -7.87 -4.69
N PRO A 132 -15.57 -8.19 -3.73
CA PRO A 132 -16.41 -9.39 -3.82
C PRO A 132 -17.39 -9.36 -4.99
N GLU A 133 -17.81 -8.16 -5.42
CA GLU A 133 -18.64 -7.96 -6.60
C GLU A 133 -18.20 -6.68 -7.33
N ASN A 134 -18.08 -6.75 -8.65
CA ASN A 134 -17.84 -5.57 -9.48
C ASN A 134 -19.16 -4.81 -9.69
N PRO A 135 -19.26 -3.51 -9.32
CA PRO A 135 -20.48 -2.74 -9.43
C PRO A 135 -21.01 -2.64 -10.87
N VAL A 136 -20.14 -2.69 -11.88
CA VAL A 136 -20.55 -2.68 -13.29
C VAL A 136 -21.40 -3.91 -13.61
N HIS A 137 -21.04 -5.10 -13.10
CA HIS A 137 -21.84 -6.31 -13.29
C HIS A 137 -23.22 -6.18 -12.66
N ARG A 138 -23.32 -5.56 -11.48
CA ARG A 138 -24.59 -5.30 -10.80
C ARG A 138 -25.49 -4.37 -11.62
N ILE A 139 -24.92 -3.29 -12.17
CA ILE A 139 -25.63 -2.34 -13.02
C ILE A 139 -26.10 -3.02 -14.32
N VAL A 140 -25.25 -3.82 -14.97
CA VAL A 140 -25.64 -4.59 -16.17
C VAL A 140 -26.82 -5.53 -15.87
N ARG A 141 -26.80 -6.26 -14.74
CA ARG A 141 -27.90 -7.13 -14.33
C ARG A 141 -29.19 -6.35 -14.04
N TYR A 142 -29.07 -5.14 -13.50
CA TYR A 142 -30.22 -4.25 -13.29
C TYR A 142 -30.84 -3.81 -14.62
N LEU A 143 -30.03 -3.34 -15.57
CA LEU A 143 -30.52 -2.88 -16.87
C LEU A 143 -31.17 -3.99 -17.72
N ARG A 144 -30.66 -5.23 -17.65
CA ARG A 144 -31.24 -6.37 -18.37
C ARG A 144 -32.60 -6.83 -17.84
N ARG A 145 -32.98 -6.41 -16.63
CA ARG A 145 -34.26 -6.74 -15.99
C ARG A 145 -35.31 -5.64 -16.15
N ARG A 146 -34.93 -4.55 -16.81
CA ARG A 146 -35.81 -3.45 -17.16
C ARG A 146 -36.25 -3.62 -18.62
#